data_AF-A0AAD9KA70-F1
#
_entry.id   AF-A0AAD9KA70-F1
#
_cell.length_a   1.000
_cell.length_b   1.000
_cell.length_c   1.000
_cell.angle_alpha   90.00
_cell.angle_beta   90.00
_cell.angle_gamma   90.00
#
_symmetry.space_group_name_H-M   'P 1'
#
loop_
_entity.id
_entity.type
_entity.pdbx_description
1 polymer ?
#
loop_
_entity_poly.entity_id
_entity_poly.type
_entity_poly.pdbx_seq_one_letter_code
_entity_poly.pdbx_strand_id
1 'polypeptide(L)'
;MIRDLERQGLIRSEVTSQTQAMSAEDAEEIDDLVAAYQSSLEVTTSKDFPRDMTASVTDLVNIAELSVRRVIDMVKKVKSFKSLPQSDQIALLKGGSIELLILRSVISFDTDKQQFLDESDSESRAMKLEHFAAGEQGTGLFEEHMKFIKSLAIDMRTDQTTLILLLVISLFSPDRCNLINKELVSEEQDRYSQLLLKYLESKYPVAVARGMYPRLLMKLTDIRNLNEEHSQVLLKVNPDGIQPLMQEPNSTWHSDACHHCVQ
;
A
#
# COMPACT_ATOMS: atom_id res chain seq x y z
N MET A 1 -8.36 16.67 -16.33
CA MET A 1 -8.97 16.07 -15.13
C MET A 1 -10.38 16.59 -14.92
N ILE A 2 -10.61 17.86 -14.55
CA ILE A 2 -11.98 18.44 -14.44
C ILE A 2 -12.78 18.25 -15.75
N ARG A 3 -12.17 18.58 -16.89
CA ARG A 3 -12.75 18.36 -18.23
C ARG A 3 -13.02 16.89 -18.60
N ASP A 4 -12.33 15.93 -17.99
CA ASP A 4 -12.56 14.50 -18.23
C ASP A 4 -13.69 13.98 -17.34
N LEU A 5 -13.79 14.48 -16.11
CA LEU A 5 -14.88 14.17 -15.17
C LEU A 5 -16.22 14.79 -15.63
N GLU A 6 -16.17 15.99 -16.23
CA GLU A 6 -17.30 16.60 -16.95
C GLU A 6 -17.74 15.74 -18.14
N ARG A 7 -16.79 15.21 -18.94
CA ARG A 7 -17.08 14.30 -20.08
C ARG A 7 -17.68 12.96 -19.65
N GLN A 8 -17.32 12.45 -18.49
CA GLN A 8 -17.91 11.24 -17.91
C GLN A 8 -19.28 11.49 -17.25
N GLY A 9 -19.80 12.73 -17.29
CA GLY A 9 -21.12 13.07 -16.76
C GLY A 9 -21.21 13.09 -15.24
N LEU A 10 -20.08 13.03 -14.53
CA LEU A 10 -20.05 13.04 -13.06
C LEU A 10 -20.26 14.44 -12.47
N ILE A 11 -20.17 15.51 -13.28
CA ILE A 11 -20.21 16.91 -12.82
C ILE A 11 -20.94 17.75 -13.86
N ARG A 12 -22.01 18.47 -13.46
CA ARG A 12 -22.65 19.52 -14.28
C ARG A 12 -21.80 20.79 -14.25
N SER A 13 -21.74 21.53 -15.36
CA SER A 13 -20.88 22.70 -15.61
C SER A 13 -21.01 23.90 -14.65
N GLU A 14 -21.82 23.79 -13.60
CA GLU A 14 -22.05 24.83 -12.58
C GLU A 14 -21.58 24.44 -11.17
N VAL A 15 -20.89 23.29 -11.01
CA VAL A 15 -20.30 22.97 -9.69
C VAL A 15 -19.15 23.93 -9.41
N THR A 16 -19.43 24.87 -8.52
CA THR A 16 -18.53 25.88 -7.98
C THR A 16 -17.15 25.30 -7.67
N SER A 17 -16.13 26.00 -8.19
CA SER A 17 -14.69 25.76 -8.05
C SER A 17 -14.16 25.91 -6.60
N GLN A 18 -14.93 25.53 -5.58
CA GLN A 18 -14.54 25.68 -4.19
C GLN A 18 -13.89 24.39 -3.69
N THR A 19 -12.58 24.46 -3.47
CA THR A 19 -11.85 23.57 -2.58
C THR A 19 -12.09 24.01 -1.13
N GLN A 20 -11.88 23.12 -0.16
CA GLN A 20 -11.93 23.43 1.26
C GLN A 20 -10.51 23.51 1.83
N ALA A 21 -10.21 24.61 2.53
CA ALA A 21 -8.93 24.73 3.21
C ALA A 21 -8.83 23.69 4.34
N MET A 22 -7.67 23.02 4.43
CA MET A 22 -7.37 22.13 5.54
C MET A 22 -6.98 22.93 6.78
N SER A 23 -7.20 22.36 7.96
CA SER A 23 -6.63 22.92 9.20
C SER A 23 -5.11 22.79 9.18
N ALA A 24 -4.41 23.64 9.94
CA ALA A 24 -2.95 23.55 10.06
C ALA A 24 -2.51 22.22 10.69
N GLU A 25 -3.29 21.69 11.64
CA GLU A 25 -3.03 20.41 12.30
C GLU A 25 -3.16 19.23 11.31
N ASP A 26 -4.23 19.20 10.50
CA ASP A 26 -4.39 18.16 9.46
C ASP A 26 -3.26 18.21 8.42
N ALA A 27 -2.83 19.42 8.03
CA ALA A 27 -1.73 19.59 7.08
C ALA A 27 -0.38 19.13 7.67
N GLU A 28 -0.07 19.51 8.92
CA GLU A 28 1.13 19.07 9.63
C GLU A 28 1.18 17.56 9.78
N GLU A 29 0.04 16.92 10.06
CA GLU A 29 0.00 15.46 10.15
C GLU A 29 0.28 14.77 8.80
N ILE A 30 -0.24 15.31 7.70
CA ILE A 30 0.09 14.80 6.36
C ILE A 30 1.57 14.97 6.07
N ASP A 31 2.14 16.13 6.40
CA ASP A 31 3.57 16.40 6.21
C ASP A 31 4.44 15.44 7.04
N ASP A 32 4.03 15.14 8.29
CA ASP A 32 4.68 14.13 9.15
C ASP A 32 4.66 12.73 8.48
N LEU A 33 3.53 12.32 7.90
CA LEU A 33 3.40 11.05 7.19
C LEU A 33 4.28 10.98 5.93
N VAL A 34 4.30 12.05 5.14
CA VAL A 34 5.13 12.14 3.94
C VAL A 34 6.61 12.14 4.32
N ALA A 35 7.01 12.87 5.35
CA ALA A 35 8.38 12.87 5.86
C ALA A 35 8.79 11.48 6.38
N ALA A 36 7.89 10.76 7.06
CA ALA A 36 8.13 9.40 7.50
C ALA A 36 8.33 8.43 6.32
N TYR A 37 7.53 8.57 5.26
CA TYR A 37 7.70 7.79 4.03
C TYR A 37 9.05 8.09 3.36
N GLN A 38 9.37 9.36 3.16
CA GLN A 38 10.60 9.80 2.50
C GLN A 38 11.86 9.34 3.26
N SER A 39 11.87 9.50 4.59
CA SER A 39 12.95 8.97 5.43
C SER A 39 13.11 7.45 5.32
N SER A 40 12.01 6.71 5.10
CA SER A 40 12.10 5.25 4.93
C SER A 40 12.85 4.83 3.66
N LEU A 41 12.95 5.69 2.65
CA LEU A 41 13.64 5.37 1.41
C LEU A 41 15.16 5.22 1.60
N GLU A 42 15.72 5.82 2.65
CA GLU A 42 17.14 5.70 3.03
C GLU A 42 17.49 4.30 3.57
N VAL A 43 16.51 3.50 3.98
CA VAL A 43 16.74 2.11 4.39
C VAL A 43 17.22 1.31 3.18
N THR A 44 18.31 0.57 3.37
CA THR A 44 18.92 -0.28 2.34
C THR A 44 19.13 -1.71 2.85
N THR A 45 19.27 -2.65 1.93
CA THR A 45 19.69 -4.04 2.22
C THR A 45 21.12 -4.26 1.73
N SER A 46 21.85 -5.19 2.35
CA SER A 46 23.27 -5.45 2.08
C SER A 46 23.54 -6.28 0.82
N LYS A 47 22.50 -6.75 0.12
CA LYS A 47 22.62 -7.63 -1.04
C LYS A 47 22.13 -6.92 -2.29
N ASP A 48 22.98 -6.85 -3.30
CA ASP A 48 22.55 -6.60 -4.67
C ASP A 48 21.72 -7.81 -5.13
N PHE A 49 20.48 -7.57 -5.56
CA PHE A 49 19.64 -8.62 -6.14
C PHE A 49 20.23 -9.04 -7.50
N PRO A 50 20.34 -10.34 -7.80
CA PRO A 50 20.77 -10.81 -9.11
C PRO A 50 19.78 -10.30 -10.17
N ARG A 51 20.30 -9.60 -11.20
CA ARG A 51 19.47 -8.90 -12.20
C ARG A 51 19.29 -9.66 -13.52
N ASP A 52 19.98 -10.79 -13.67
CA ASP A 52 20.22 -11.41 -14.98
C ASP A 52 19.68 -12.85 -15.07
N MET A 53 18.67 -13.18 -14.27
CA MET A 53 17.95 -14.45 -14.39
C MET A 53 16.45 -14.19 -14.36
N THR A 54 15.71 -15.06 -15.05
CA THR A 54 14.28 -15.29 -14.85
C THR A 54 14.00 -15.34 -13.34
N ALA A 55 13.60 -14.21 -12.75
CA ALA A 55 13.48 -14.09 -11.30
C ALA A 55 12.53 -15.18 -10.83
N SER A 56 12.99 -16.11 -9.99
CA SER A 56 12.08 -17.09 -9.39
C SER A 56 11.11 -16.39 -8.44
N VAL A 57 10.00 -17.02 -8.07
CA VAL A 57 9.13 -16.47 -7.01
C VAL A 57 9.94 -16.19 -5.73
N THR A 58 10.94 -17.03 -5.41
CA THR A 58 11.86 -16.81 -4.29
C THR A 58 12.66 -15.51 -4.42
N ASP A 59 13.11 -15.17 -5.63
CA ASP A 59 13.80 -13.90 -5.89
C ASP A 59 12.86 -12.72 -5.72
N LEU A 60 11.61 -12.81 -6.20
CA LEU A 60 10.58 -11.77 -6.00
C LEU A 60 10.31 -11.53 -4.52
N VAL A 61 10.18 -12.61 -3.73
CA VAL A 61 9.99 -12.55 -2.26
C VAL A 61 11.19 -11.88 -1.59
N ASN A 62 12.40 -12.22 -2.01
CA ASN A 62 13.61 -11.62 -1.45
C ASN A 62 13.75 -10.14 -1.82
N ILE A 63 13.34 -9.73 -3.03
CA ILE A 63 13.27 -8.33 -3.46
C ILE A 63 12.28 -7.55 -2.59
N ALA A 64 11.15 -8.16 -2.24
CA ALA A 64 10.14 -7.54 -1.38
C ALA A 64 10.64 -7.25 0.05
N GLU A 65 11.72 -7.90 0.50
CA GLU A 65 12.30 -7.68 1.84
C GLU A 65 12.66 -6.20 2.08
N LEU A 66 13.27 -5.53 1.10
CA LEU A 66 13.60 -4.12 1.22
C LEU A 66 12.32 -3.29 1.43
N SER A 67 11.28 -3.56 0.66
CA SER A 67 9.98 -2.92 0.80
C SER A 67 9.35 -3.16 2.17
N VAL A 68 9.43 -4.39 2.72
CA VAL A 68 8.97 -4.71 4.08
C VAL A 68 9.70 -3.86 5.11
N ARG A 69 11.04 -3.79 5.03
CA ARG A 69 11.85 -3.00 5.96
C ARG A 69 11.48 -1.51 5.90
N ARG A 70 11.30 -0.96 4.69
CA ARG A 70 10.88 0.44 4.49
C ARG A 70 9.48 0.71 5.03
N VAL A 71 8.51 -0.20 4.83
CA VAL A 71 7.17 -0.08 5.45
C VAL A 71 7.27 -0.06 6.97
N ILE A 72 7.99 -1.03 7.56
CA ILE A 72 8.16 -1.10 9.02
C ILE A 72 8.80 0.19 9.56
N ASP A 73 9.83 0.68 8.89
CA ASP A 73 10.55 1.90 9.28
C ASP A 73 9.69 3.16 9.16
N MET A 74 8.84 3.25 8.13
CA MET A 74 7.86 4.32 7.98
C MET A 74 6.82 4.28 9.11
N VAL A 75 6.12 3.15 9.29
CA VAL A 75 4.98 3.10 10.23
C VAL A 75 5.42 3.29 11.68
N LYS A 76 6.64 2.91 12.05
CA LYS A 76 7.21 3.17 13.39
C LYS A 76 7.41 4.65 13.70
N LYS A 77 7.45 5.52 12.69
CA LYS A 77 7.52 6.98 12.86
C LYS A 77 6.14 7.63 13.01
N VAL A 78 5.06 6.92 12.66
CA VAL A 78 3.68 7.40 12.81
C VAL A 78 3.33 7.44 14.31
N LYS A 79 2.98 8.62 14.82
CA LYS A 79 2.74 8.86 16.26
C LYS A 79 1.69 7.91 16.85
N SER A 80 0.53 7.77 16.19
CA SER A 80 -0.58 6.91 16.61
C SER A 80 -0.19 5.42 16.61
N PHE A 81 0.58 4.96 15.62
CA PHE A 81 1.06 3.58 15.60
C PHE A 81 2.04 3.31 16.75
N LYS A 82 2.96 4.25 17.00
CA LYS A 82 3.95 4.15 18.08
C LYS A 82 3.30 4.10 19.47
N SER A 83 2.14 4.72 19.66
CA SER A 83 1.40 4.67 20.92
C SER A 83 0.64 3.36 21.18
N LEU A 84 0.48 2.49 20.17
CA LEU A 84 -0.16 1.19 20.36
C LEU A 84 0.70 0.24 21.20
N PRO A 85 0.10 -0.72 21.92
CA PRO A 85 0.85 -1.83 22.51
C PRO A 85 1.71 -2.55 21.47
N GLN A 86 2.90 -3.01 21.86
CA GLN A 86 3.80 -3.70 20.93
C GLN A 86 3.16 -4.94 20.30
N SER A 87 2.30 -5.66 21.03
CA SER A 87 1.52 -6.79 20.51
C SER A 87 0.60 -6.37 19.36
N ASP A 88 -0.05 -5.21 19.49
CA ASP A 88 -0.98 -4.69 18.47
C ASP A 88 -0.19 -4.17 17.26
N GLN A 89 0.94 -3.48 17.48
CA GLN A 89 1.86 -3.09 16.40
C GLN A 89 2.30 -4.30 15.57
N ILE A 90 2.67 -5.40 16.25
CA ILE A 90 3.05 -6.66 15.59
C ILE A 90 1.84 -7.26 14.87
N ALA A 91 0.67 -7.32 15.48
CA ALA A 91 -0.54 -7.88 14.88
C ALA A 91 -0.96 -7.12 13.62
N LEU A 92 -0.89 -5.78 13.60
CA LEU A 92 -1.21 -4.95 12.44
C LEU A 92 -0.21 -5.17 11.29
N LEU A 93 1.09 -5.10 11.59
CA LEU A 93 2.15 -5.37 10.61
C LEU A 93 2.07 -6.79 10.07
N LYS A 94 1.72 -7.76 10.93
CA LYS A 94 1.58 -9.16 10.54
C LYS A 94 0.37 -9.39 9.66
N GLY A 95 -0.79 -8.96 10.12
CA GLY A 95 -2.05 -9.20 9.44
C GLY A 95 -2.22 -8.43 8.13
N GLY A 96 -1.50 -7.31 7.93
CA GLY A 96 -1.64 -6.45 6.75
C GLY A 96 -0.43 -6.38 5.81
N SER A 97 0.61 -7.19 6.02
CA SER A 97 1.90 -7.02 5.31
C SER A 97 1.78 -7.01 3.79
N ILE A 98 1.10 -7.99 3.19
CA ILE A 98 0.92 -8.08 1.74
C ILE A 98 0.14 -6.86 1.22
N GLU A 99 -0.91 -6.44 1.92
CA GLU A 99 -1.71 -5.26 1.56
C GLU A 99 -0.88 -3.98 1.53
N LEU A 100 -0.04 -3.79 2.56
CA LEU A 100 0.89 -2.67 2.66
C LEU A 100 1.95 -2.72 1.54
N LEU A 101 2.42 -3.91 1.16
CA LEU A 101 3.36 -4.09 0.05
C LEU A 101 2.70 -3.81 -1.31
N ILE A 102 1.45 -4.20 -1.50
CA ILE A 102 0.67 -3.86 -2.71
C ILE A 102 0.50 -2.35 -2.82
N LEU A 103 0.10 -1.66 -1.74
CA LEU A 103 -0.01 -0.19 -1.78
C LEU A 103 1.34 0.48 -2.03
N ARG A 104 2.41 -0.06 -1.43
CA ARG A 104 3.77 0.45 -1.66
C ARG A 104 4.24 0.23 -3.10
N SER A 105 3.91 -0.89 -3.74
CA SER A 105 4.27 -1.12 -5.14
C SER A 105 3.60 -0.11 -6.07
N VAL A 106 2.40 0.37 -5.74
CA VAL A 106 1.73 1.46 -6.47
C VAL A 106 2.52 2.77 -6.35
N ILE A 107 3.08 3.07 -5.17
CA ILE A 107 3.86 4.30 -4.94
C ILE A 107 5.19 4.28 -5.71
N SER A 108 5.86 3.13 -5.78
CA SER A 108 7.17 2.98 -6.43
C SER A 108 7.09 2.62 -7.92
N PHE A 109 5.89 2.50 -8.50
CA PHE A 109 5.72 2.15 -9.90
C PHE A 109 5.90 3.37 -10.81
N ASP A 110 6.96 3.34 -11.62
CA ASP A 110 7.19 4.28 -12.70
C ASP A 110 6.40 3.84 -13.94
N THR A 111 5.34 4.61 -14.24
CA THR A 111 4.45 4.32 -15.37
C THR A 111 5.14 4.56 -16.72
N ASP A 112 6.09 5.48 -16.82
CA ASP A 112 6.77 5.80 -18.08
C ASP A 112 7.80 4.72 -18.44
N LYS A 113 8.56 4.27 -17.43
CA LYS A 113 9.59 3.24 -17.61
C LYS A 113 9.08 1.81 -17.44
N GLN A 114 7.83 1.62 -17.00
CA GLN A 114 7.23 0.30 -16.71
C GLN A 114 8.13 -0.53 -15.78
N GLN A 115 8.49 0.06 -14.64
CA GLN A 115 9.35 -0.58 -13.64
C GLN A 115 9.00 -0.12 -12.22
N PHE A 116 9.38 -0.91 -11.23
CA PHE A 116 9.36 -0.51 -9.83
C PHE A 116 10.73 0.03 -9.44
N LEU A 117 10.76 1.29 -8.99
CA LEU A 117 11.97 1.96 -8.53
C LEU A 117 11.59 3.10 -7.58
N ASP A 118 12.14 3.08 -6.37
CA ASP A 118 12.01 4.22 -5.45
C ASP A 118 12.92 5.37 -5.90
N GLU A 119 12.48 6.62 -5.73
CA GLU A 119 13.15 7.83 -6.25
C GLU A 119 14.62 7.99 -5.78
N SER A 120 14.96 7.47 -4.60
CA SER A 120 16.30 7.54 -4.02
C SER A 120 17.22 6.38 -4.43
N ASP A 121 16.70 5.37 -5.12
CA ASP A 121 17.46 4.20 -5.52
C ASP A 121 18.17 4.40 -6.86
N SER A 122 19.33 3.76 -7.02
CA SER A 122 20.00 3.71 -8.31
C SER A 122 19.16 2.93 -9.31
N GLU A 123 19.18 3.31 -10.60
CA GLU A 123 18.55 2.55 -11.70
C GLU A 123 18.98 1.07 -11.72
N SER A 124 20.15 0.79 -11.13
CA SER A 124 20.66 -0.55 -10.91
C SER A 124 19.72 -1.44 -10.07
N ARG A 125 18.82 -0.86 -9.27
CA ARG A 125 17.84 -1.56 -8.43
C ARG A 125 16.46 -1.66 -9.07
N ALA A 126 16.29 -1.11 -10.27
CA ALA A 126 14.99 -1.09 -10.93
C ALA A 126 14.53 -2.51 -11.26
N MET A 127 13.27 -2.80 -10.90
CA MET A 127 12.63 -4.07 -11.20
C MET A 127 11.66 -3.88 -12.35
N LYS A 128 12.03 -4.39 -13.53
CA LYS A 128 11.19 -4.32 -14.72
C LYS A 128 10.04 -5.32 -14.67
N LEU A 129 8.93 -4.97 -15.33
CA LEU A 129 7.76 -5.84 -15.45
C LEU A 129 8.06 -7.24 -16.00
N GLU A 130 9.01 -7.35 -16.93
CA GLU A 130 9.42 -8.63 -17.53
C GLU A 130 9.97 -9.62 -16.49
N HIS A 131 10.67 -9.13 -15.46
CA HIS A 131 11.20 -9.98 -14.38
C HIS A 131 10.07 -10.50 -13.48
N PHE A 132 9.08 -9.66 -13.19
CA PHE A 132 7.93 -10.05 -12.39
C PHE A 132 7.07 -11.09 -13.13
N ALA A 133 6.78 -10.85 -14.42
CA ALA A 133 6.02 -11.77 -15.26
C ALA A 133 6.70 -13.14 -15.39
N ALA A 134 8.02 -13.18 -15.54
CA ALA A 134 8.78 -14.43 -15.66
C ALA A 134 8.74 -15.27 -14.38
N GLY A 135 8.71 -14.61 -13.21
CA GLY A 135 8.71 -15.31 -11.92
C GLY A 135 7.39 -15.89 -11.49
N GLU A 136 6.29 -15.34 -12.00
CA GLU A 136 4.93 -15.66 -11.57
C GLU A 136 4.36 -16.94 -12.24
N GLN A 137 5.11 -17.55 -13.19
CA GLN A 137 4.86 -18.88 -13.78
C GLN A 137 3.40 -19.14 -14.25
N GLY A 138 2.65 -18.10 -14.60
CA GLY A 138 1.31 -18.20 -15.18
C GLY A 138 0.16 -18.38 -14.18
N THR A 139 0.28 -17.88 -12.95
CA THR A 139 -0.83 -17.89 -11.98
C THR A 139 -1.92 -16.84 -12.25
N GLY A 140 -1.67 -15.86 -13.13
CA GLY A 140 -2.52 -14.69 -13.37
C GLY A 140 -2.37 -13.56 -12.34
N LEU A 141 -1.65 -13.81 -11.23
CA LEU A 141 -1.40 -12.88 -10.13
C LEU A 141 -0.72 -11.60 -10.60
N PHE A 142 0.26 -11.70 -11.50
CA PHE A 142 0.95 -10.51 -11.99
C PHE A 142 0.01 -9.62 -12.79
N GLU A 143 -0.83 -10.22 -13.64
CA GLU A 143 -1.79 -9.48 -14.46
C GLU A 143 -2.82 -8.76 -13.57
N GLU A 144 -3.36 -9.44 -12.56
CA GLU A 144 -4.29 -8.83 -11.60
C GLU A 144 -3.59 -7.77 -10.72
N HIS A 145 -2.36 -7.99 -10.29
CA HIS A 145 -1.57 -6.98 -9.56
C HIS A 145 -1.30 -5.73 -10.41
N MET A 146 -0.93 -5.90 -11.67
CA MET A 146 -0.70 -4.77 -12.58
C MET A 146 -1.99 -4.04 -12.95
N LYS A 147 -3.10 -4.76 -13.09
CA LYS A 147 -4.43 -4.18 -13.29
C LYS A 147 -4.85 -3.35 -12.06
N PHE A 148 -4.55 -3.83 -10.86
CA PHE A 148 -4.76 -3.06 -9.64
C PHE A 148 -3.90 -1.78 -9.62
N ILE A 149 -2.60 -1.87 -9.90
CA ILE A 149 -1.70 -0.70 -9.96
C ILE A 149 -2.20 0.33 -10.96
N LYS A 150 -2.53 -0.09 -12.20
CA LYS A 150 -3.04 0.81 -13.23
C LYS A 150 -4.35 1.47 -12.80
N SER A 151 -5.25 0.69 -12.21
CA SER A 151 -6.53 1.21 -11.71
C SER A 151 -6.36 2.25 -10.61
N LEU A 152 -5.41 2.07 -9.70
CA LEU A 152 -5.19 3.01 -8.60
C LEU A 152 -4.31 4.21 -9.03
N ALA A 153 -3.14 3.99 -9.61
CA ALA A 153 -2.23 5.07 -9.98
C ALA A 153 -2.74 5.90 -11.17
N ILE A 154 -3.22 5.24 -12.22
CA ILE A 154 -3.50 5.89 -13.52
C ILE A 154 -4.96 6.29 -13.63
N ASP A 155 -5.89 5.35 -13.45
CA ASP A 155 -7.32 5.62 -13.68
C ASP A 155 -7.87 6.59 -12.62
N MET A 156 -7.49 6.42 -11.36
CA MET A 156 -7.87 7.29 -10.25
C MET A 156 -6.99 8.53 -10.11
N ARG A 157 -5.85 8.59 -10.82
CA ARG A 157 -4.88 9.71 -10.81
C ARG A 157 -4.44 10.10 -9.40
N THR A 158 -4.15 9.11 -8.56
CA THR A 158 -3.73 9.32 -7.17
C THR A 158 -2.31 9.87 -7.11
N ASP A 159 -2.09 10.87 -6.26
CA ASP A 159 -0.75 11.32 -5.92
C ASP A 159 -0.14 10.47 -4.79
N GLN A 160 1.15 10.68 -4.54
CA GLN A 160 1.90 9.99 -3.49
C GLN A 160 1.25 10.16 -2.11
N THR A 161 0.77 11.36 -1.78
CA THR A 161 0.12 11.64 -0.49
C THR A 161 -1.16 10.84 -0.30
N THR A 162 -2.00 10.74 -1.33
CA THR A 162 -3.22 9.91 -1.33
C THR A 162 -2.88 8.45 -1.10
N LEU A 163 -1.84 7.93 -1.76
CA LEU A 163 -1.39 6.55 -1.61
C LEU A 163 -0.81 6.27 -0.21
N ILE A 164 -0.05 7.21 0.34
CA ILE A 164 0.46 7.16 1.72
C ILE A 164 -0.71 7.10 2.72
N LEU A 165 -1.72 7.95 2.54
CA LEU A 165 -2.92 7.93 3.40
C LEU A 165 -3.67 6.61 3.28
N LEU A 166 -3.85 6.06 2.07
CA LEU A 166 -4.44 4.72 1.88
C LEU A 166 -3.62 3.61 2.56
N LEU A 167 -2.28 3.69 2.50
CA LEU A 167 -1.38 2.76 3.19
C LEU A 167 -1.60 2.81 4.71
N VAL A 168 -1.71 4.02 5.28
CA VAL A 168 -1.96 4.20 6.72
C VAL A 168 -3.38 3.74 7.10
N ILE A 169 -4.40 4.00 6.29
CA ILE A 169 -5.77 3.49 6.53
C ILE A 169 -5.78 1.94 6.49
N SER A 170 -5.05 1.33 5.55
CA SER A 170 -4.89 -0.13 5.46
C SER A 170 -4.13 -0.72 6.64
N LEU A 171 -3.15 0.01 7.18
CA LEU A 171 -2.38 -0.39 8.37
C LEU A 171 -3.30 -0.52 9.59
N PHE A 172 -4.12 0.49 9.85
CA PHE A 172 -5.04 0.52 10.99
C PHE A 172 -6.32 -0.26 10.72
N SER A 173 -6.23 -1.53 10.33
CA SER A 173 -7.45 -2.34 10.15
C SER A 173 -7.84 -3.04 11.46
N PRO A 174 -9.04 -2.82 12.03
CA PRO A 174 -9.43 -3.38 13.34
C PRO A 174 -9.82 -4.87 13.27
N ASP A 175 -9.93 -5.43 12.06
CA ASP A 175 -10.28 -6.82 11.79
C ASP A 175 -9.08 -7.79 11.92
N ARG A 176 -7.86 -7.29 12.18
CA ARG A 176 -6.69 -8.17 12.36
C ARG A 176 -6.85 -9.08 13.58
N CYS A 177 -6.37 -10.31 13.44
CA CYS A 177 -6.28 -11.27 14.54
C CYS A 177 -5.32 -10.76 15.62
N ASN A 178 -5.54 -11.20 16.87
CA ASN A 178 -4.65 -10.94 18.01
C ASN A 178 -4.49 -9.46 18.41
N LEU A 179 -5.38 -8.56 17.95
CA LEU A 179 -5.48 -7.20 18.46
C LEU A 179 -6.09 -7.17 19.86
N ILE A 180 -5.42 -6.47 20.77
CA ILE A 180 -5.92 -6.18 22.11
C ILE A 180 -6.89 -4.99 22.03
N ASN A 181 -6.49 -3.88 21.41
CA ASN A 181 -7.27 -2.64 21.37
C ASN A 181 -7.90 -2.38 19.99
N LYS A 182 -8.88 -3.21 19.59
CA LYS A 182 -9.58 -3.04 18.31
C LYS A 182 -10.29 -1.69 18.17
N GLU A 183 -10.84 -1.16 19.27
CA GLU A 183 -11.53 0.13 19.27
C GLU A 183 -10.59 1.27 18.88
N LEU A 184 -9.43 1.35 19.53
CA LEU A 184 -8.41 2.37 19.23
C LEU A 184 -7.89 2.26 17.79
N VAL A 185 -7.72 1.04 17.28
CA VAL A 185 -7.34 0.83 15.87
C VAL A 185 -8.43 1.35 14.94
N SER A 186 -9.71 1.10 15.26
CA SER A 186 -10.85 1.61 14.47
C SER A 186 -10.91 3.13 14.50
N GLU A 187 -10.70 3.75 15.65
CA GLU A 187 -10.67 5.21 15.82
C GLU A 187 -9.56 5.83 14.95
N GLU A 188 -8.36 5.25 14.93
CA GLU A 188 -7.27 5.71 14.07
C GLU A 188 -7.59 5.50 12.59
N GLN A 189 -8.22 4.38 12.21
CA GLN A 189 -8.65 4.14 10.83
C GLN A 189 -9.63 5.21 10.35
N ASP A 190 -10.64 5.52 11.16
CA ASP A 190 -11.66 6.52 10.86
C ASP A 190 -11.04 7.91 10.77
N ARG A 191 -10.10 8.22 11.66
CA ARG A 191 -9.38 9.50 11.68
C ARG A 191 -8.55 9.70 10.41
N TYR A 192 -7.78 8.71 9.98
CA TYR A 192 -7.02 8.78 8.72
C TYR A 192 -7.92 8.77 7.48
N SER A 193 -9.08 8.11 7.54
CA SER A 193 -10.08 8.14 6.47
C SER A 193 -10.68 9.54 6.31
N GLN A 194 -10.98 10.22 7.43
CA GLN A 194 -11.40 11.62 7.40
C GLN A 194 -10.29 12.54 6.90
N LEU A 195 -9.04 12.32 7.30
CA LEU A 195 -7.88 13.08 6.84
C LEU A 195 -7.71 12.96 5.31
N LEU A 196 -7.91 11.77 4.75
CA LEU A 196 -7.95 11.55 3.30
C LEU A 196 -9.04 12.37 2.62
N LEU A 197 -10.27 12.38 3.15
CA LEU A 197 -11.34 13.19 2.56
C LEU A 197 -11.00 14.68 2.58
N LYS A 198 -10.50 15.21 3.71
CA LYS A 198 -10.07 16.60 3.83
C LYS A 198 -8.96 16.94 2.84
N TYR A 199 -7.97 16.05 2.68
CA TYR A 199 -6.90 16.20 1.69
C TYR A 199 -7.47 16.33 0.28
N LEU A 200 -8.38 15.43 -0.11
CA LEU A 200 -9.03 15.47 -1.41
C LEU A 200 -9.85 16.75 -1.62
N GLU A 201 -10.63 17.17 -0.62
CA GLU A 201 -11.44 18.40 -0.68
C GLU A 201 -10.58 19.67 -0.76
N SER A 202 -9.31 19.62 -0.31
CA SER A 202 -8.36 20.72 -0.45
C SER A 202 -7.73 20.83 -1.83
N LYS A 203 -7.56 19.69 -2.50
CA LYS A 203 -6.92 19.59 -3.82
C LYS A 203 -7.91 19.69 -4.97
N TYR A 204 -9.14 19.22 -4.76
CA TYR A 204 -10.16 19.10 -5.79
C TYR A 204 -11.47 19.78 -5.34
N PRO A 205 -12.29 20.27 -6.29
CA PRO A 205 -13.64 20.74 -5.95
C PRO A 205 -14.39 19.72 -5.10
N VAL A 206 -15.10 20.17 -4.07
CA VAL A 206 -15.74 19.30 -3.07
C VAL A 206 -16.56 18.16 -3.69
N ALA A 207 -17.33 18.43 -4.74
CA ALA A 207 -18.12 17.39 -5.41
C ALA A 207 -17.25 16.30 -6.07
N VAL A 208 -16.10 16.68 -6.65
CA VAL A 208 -15.12 15.75 -7.23
C VAL A 208 -14.54 14.88 -6.12
N ALA A 209 -14.04 15.52 -5.05
CA ALA A 209 -13.43 14.85 -3.91
C ALA A 209 -14.38 13.81 -3.29
N ARG A 210 -15.65 14.19 -3.08
CA ARG A 210 -16.69 13.29 -2.55
C ARG A 210 -17.07 12.16 -3.49
N GLY A 211 -16.90 12.32 -4.81
CA GLY A 211 -17.05 11.25 -5.78
C GLY A 211 -15.84 10.29 -5.82
N MET A 212 -14.64 10.82 -5.60
CA MET A 212 -13.38 10.05 -5.59
C MET A 212 -13.22 9.24 -4.30
N TYR A 213 -13.52 9.83 -3.15
CA TYR A 213 -13.30 9.25 -1.82
C TYR A 213 -13.85 7.82 -1.65
N PRO A 214 -15.14 7.51 -1.90
CA PRO A 214 -15.65 6.16 -1.74
C PRO A 214 -14.99 5.17 -2.71
N ARG A 215 -14.59 5.61 -3.91
CA ARG A 215 -13.89 4.76 -4.88
C ARG A 215 -12.47 4.42 -4.41
N LEU A 216 -11.80 5.35 -3.74
CA LEU A 216 -10.49 5.11 -3.11
C LEU A 216 -10.62 4.13 -1.93
N LEU A 217 -11.67 4.26 -1.11
CA LEU A 217 -11.92 3.29 -0.03
C LEU A 217 -12.25 1.90 -0.58
N MET A 218 -13.00 1.78 -1.67
CA MET A 218 -13.25 0.50 -2.33
C MET A 218 -11.97 -0.19 -2.80
N LYS A 219 -10.90 0.56 -3.10
CA LYS A 219 -9.60 -0.03 -3.46
C LYS A 219 -8.97 -0.79 -2.29
N LEU A 220 -9.28 -0.42 -1.04
CA LEU A 220 -8.86 -1.20 0.12
C LEU A 220 -9.54 -2.58 0.15
N THR A 221 -10.78 -2.70 -0.33
CA THR A 221 -11.45 -3.99 -0.51
C THR A 221 -10.83 -4.79 -1.66
N ASP A 222 -10.54 -4.16 -2.80
CA ASP A 222 -9.85 -4.81 -3.92
C ASP A 222 -8.50 -5.41 -3.49
N ILE A 223 -7.77 -4.71 -2.60
CA ILE A 223 -6.50 -5.17 -2.01
C ILE A 223 -6.69 -6.45 -1.19
N ARG A 224 -7.82 -6.62 -0.47
CA ARG A 224 -8.08 -7.85 0.29
C ARG A 224 -8.19 -9.07 -0.62
N ASN A 225 -8.85 -8.93 -1.77
CA ASN A 225 -8.94 -10.02 -2.75
C ASN A 225 -7.57 -10.34 -3.34
N LEU A 226 -6.81 -9.31 -3.74
CA LEU A 226 -5.47 -9.49 -4.29
C LEU A 226 -4.50 -10.09 -3.26
N ASN A 227 -4.67 -9.75 -1.98
CA ASN A 227 -3.92 -10.36 -0.87
C ASN A 227 -4.12 -11.88 -0.82
N GLU A 228 -5.36 -12.37 -0.95
CA GLU A 228 -5.63 -13.81 -0.98
C GLU A 228 -4.89 -14.52 -2.13
N GLU A 229 -4.87 -13.92 -3.32
CA GLU A 229 -4.13 -14.47 -4.47
C GLU A 229 -2.63 -14.51 -4.22
N HIS A 230 -2.05 -13.44 -3.65
CA HIS A 230 -0.64 -13.41 -3.23
C HIS A 230 -0.33 -14.52 -2.21
N SER A 231 -1.18 -14.69 -1.18
CA SER A 231 -1.03 -15.75 -0.18
C SER A 231 -1.02 -17.15 -0.82
N GLN A 232 -1.90 -17.42 -1.79
CA GLN A 232 -1.95 -18.73 -2.47
C GLN A 232 -0.66 -19.05 -3.24
N VAL A 233 0.02 -18.04 -3.79
CA VAL A 233 1.32 -18.22 -4.44
C VAL A 233 2.42 -18.43 -3.41
N LEU A 234 2.45 -17.62 -2.34
CA LEU A 234 3.47 -17.70 -1.28
C LEU A 234 3.48 -19.05 -0.54
N LEU A 235 2.32 -19.68 -0.38
CA LEU A 235 2.19 -21.04 0.18
C LEU A 235 2.90 -22.13 -0.65
N LYS A 236 3.14 -21.88 -1.94
CA LYS A 236 3.78 -22.84 -2.87
C LYS A 236 5.28 -22.60 -3.01
N VAL A 237 5.82 -21.54 -2.42
CA VAL A 237 7.24 -21.18 -2.52
C VAL A 237 8.05 -22.07 -1.58
N ASN A 238 9.15 -22.65 -2.09
CA ASN A 238 10.09 -23.37 -1.25
C ASN A 238 10.73 -22.39 -0.24
N PRO A 239 10.63 -22.63 1.08
CA PRO A 239 11.25 -21.77 2.09
C PRO A 239 12.79 -21.75 2.00
N ASP A 240 13.40 -22.75 1.37
CA ASP A 240 14.84 -22.80 1.13
C ASP A 240 15.28 -21.62 0.24
N GLY A 241 16.16 -20.77 0.76
CA GLY A 241 16.67 -19.60 0.05
C GLY A 241 15.84 -18.32 0.23
N ILE A 242 14.69 -18.37 0.92
CA ILE A 242 13.99 -17.16 1.37
C ILE A 242 14.78 -16.53 2.53
N GLN A 243 14.93 -15.20 2.54
CA GLN A 243 15.62 -14.51 3.63
C GLN A 243 14.88 -14.65 4.98
N PRO A 244 15.56 -14.70 6.13
CA PRO A 244 14.92 -14.98 7.43
C PRO A 244 13.74 -14.07 7.77
N LEU A 245 13.84 -12.77 7.48
CA LEU A 245 12.74 -11.82 7.67
C LEU A 245 11.49 -12.19 6.85
N MET A 246 11.70 -12.77 5.68
CA MET A 246 10.67 -13.23 4.75
C MET A 246 10.24 -14.69 4.98
N GLN A 247 10.98 -15.46 5.80
CA GLN A 247 10.62 -16.83 6.20
C GLN A 247 9.66 -16.86 7.39
N GLU A 248 9.82 -15.94 8.35
CA GLU A 248 8.85 -15.75 9.42
C GLU A 248 7.41 -15.70 8.90
N PRO A 249 7.11 -15.00 7.76
CA PRO A 249 5.88 -15.04 6.96
C PRO A 249 5.18 -16.40 6.80
N ASN A 250 5.89 -17.46 6.41
CA ASN A 250 5.18 -18.63 5.91
C ASN A 250 4.63 -19.56 6.99
N SER A 251 5.20 -19.60 8.20
CA SER A 251 4.72 -20.48 9.28
C SER A 251 3.87 -19.78 10.34
N THR A 252 4.02 -18.45 10.53
CA THR A 252 3.24 -17.68 11.53
C THR A 252 2.23 -16.69 10.95
N TRP A 253 2.13 -16.56 9.62
CA TRP A 253 1.26 -15.57 8.97
C TRP A 253 0.16 -16.20 8.12
N HIS A 254 0.29 -17.51 7.85
CA HIS A 254 -0.76 -18.32 7.23
C HIS A 254 -1.53 -19.20 8.25
N SER A 255 -0.94 -19.53 9.41
CA SER A 255 -1.54 -20.52 10.33
C SER A 255 -2.75 -20.01 11.12
N ASP A 256 -2.91 -18.70 11.29
CA ASP A 256 -4.05 -18.10 12.01
C ASP A 256 -4.91 -17.22 11.10
N ALA A 257 -4.82 -17.42 9.77
CA ALA A 257 -5.70 -16.77 8.81
C ALA A 257 -7.15 -17.26 9.02
N CYS A 258 -7.87 -16.55 9.90
CA CYS A 258 -9.27 -16.14 9.75
C CYS A 258 -10.30 -17.17 9.21
N HIS A 259 -10.17 -18.47 9.46
CA HIS A 259 -11.31 -19.38 9.28
C HIS A 259 -12.45 -19.13 10.30
N HIS A 260 -12.24 -18.25 11.30
CA HIS A 260 -13.21 -17.95 12.36
C HIS A 260 -13.74 -16.49 12.39
N CYS A 261 -13.40 -15.62 11.43
CA CYS A 261 -13.91 -14.24 11.39
C CYS A 261 -14.97 -13.99 10.30
N VAL A 262 -15.40 -15.01 9.55
CA VAL A 262 -16.48 -14.90 8.55
C VAL A 262 -17.66 -15.81 8.91
N GLN A 263 -18.09 -15.77 10.17
CA GLN A 263 -19.40 -16.27 10.60
C GLN A 263 -20.09 -15.26 11.51
#